data_AF-A0A2M6WA45-F1
#
_entry.id   AF-A0A2M6WA45-F1
#
_cell.length_a   1.000
_cell.length_b   1.000
_cell.length_c   1.000
_cell.angle_alpha   90.00
_cell.angle_beta   90.00
_cell.angle_gamma   90.00
#
_symmetry.space_group_name_H-M   'P 1'
#
loop_
_entity.id
_entity.type
_entity.pdbx_description
1 polymer ?
#
loop_
_entity_poly.entity_id
_entity_poly.type
_entity_poly.pdbx_seq_one_letter_code
_entity_poly.pdbx_strand_id
1 'polypeptide(L)'
;MFLKILLTILFASQLSPALNTGGQILGWQTAIQEQRAGDSLISQTPQRINKNNLGLKISAKSALIIDKNSGQILWSKNPDEKRSIASITKLMTVLVFLSTTPDLKKEIALTADDITSGSKLNVFLGEKIHLENLLNLALVNSDNNATLALVRATGFSEQEFVKKMNDAAKKNNLNQTFFSDPIGLANGNVSTAIETARLLALASNNELIKKILAQKNYSFTSLSGRAHSVKSTNSLLN
;
A
#
# COMPACT_ATOMS: atom_id res chain seq x y z
N MET A 1 15.11 -8.48 11.16
CA MET A 1 14.49 -7.48 12.05
C MET A 1 13.38 -6.78 11.26
N PHE A 2 12.18 -7.37 11.24
CA PHE A 2 11.06 -6.88 10.43
C PHE A 2 10.31 -5.79 11.19
N LEU A 3 10.28 -4.58 10.63
CA LEU A 3 9.62 -3.41 11.18
C LEU A 3 8.09 -3.61 11.12
N LYS A 4 7.48 -4.00 12.24
CA LYS A 4 6.02 -4.03 12.41
C LYS A 4 5.48 -2.59 12.44
N ILE A 5 5.17 -2.02 11.28
CA ILE A 5 4.32 -0.82 11.19
C ILE A 5 2.87 -1.33 11.24
N LEU A 6 2.29 -1.27 12.43
CA LEU A 6 0.89 -1.62 12.65
C LEU A 6 0.04 -0.41 12.22
N LEU A 7 -0.50 -0.45 10.99
CA LEU A 7 -1.56 0.48 10.57
C LEU A 7 -2.90 -0.20 10.86
N THR A 8 -3.51 0.14 11.99
CA THR A 8 -4.82 -0.38 12.38
C THR A 8 -5.91 0.53 11.80
N ILE A 9 -6.65 0.02 10.81
CA ILE A 9 -7.91 0.62 10.35
C ILE A 9 -9.05 -0.17 11.00
N LEU A 10 -9.76 0.44 11.95
CA LEU A 10 -10.98 -0.12 12.53
C LEU A 10 -12.17 0.24 11.64
N PHE A 11 -12.97 -0.75 11.26
CA PHE A 11 -14.24 -0.56 10.58
C PHE A 11 -15.35 -0.34 11.61
N ALA A 12 -16.05 0.81 11.51
CA ALA A 12 -17.41 0.93 12.03
C ALA A 12 -18.35 0.77 10.82
N SER A 13 -19.18 -0.28 10.84
CA SER A 13 -20.17 -0.55 9.81
C SER A 13 -21.45 0.25 10.05
N GLN A 14 -22.14 0.49 8.93
CA GLN A 14 -23.47 1.09 8.74
C GLN A 14 -23.49 2.60 8.45
N LEU A 15 -23.66 2.94 7.17
CA LEU A 15 -24.78 3.70 6.59
C LEU A 15 -24.67 3.71 5.04
N SER A 16 -25.84 3.71 4.39
CA SER A 16 -26.14 3.44 2.96
C SER A 16 -25.69 4.55 1.96
N PRO A 17 -25.77 4.32 0.62
CA PRO A 17 -24.91 4.98 -0.36
C PRO A 17 -25.50 6.28 -0.93
N ALA A 18 -24.64 7.24 -1.26
CA ALA A 18 -25.00 8.37 -2.12
C ALA A 18 -23.99 8.51 -3.27
N LEU A 19 -24.51 8.12 -4.44
CA LEU A 19 -24.30 8.60 -5.82
C LEU A 19 -22.92 9.12 -6.28
N ASN A 20 -22.48 8.43 -7.33
CA ASN A 20 -21.43 8.74 -8.28
C ASN A 20 -21.66 10.12 -8.95
N THR A 21 -20.72 11.05 -8.81
CA THR A 21 -20.49 12.13 -9.77
C THR A 21 -18.99 12.24 -10.04
N GLY A 22 -18.66 12.34 -11.33
CA GLY A 22 -17.31 12.17 -11.84
C GLY A 22 -16.30 13.20 -11.31
N GLY A 23 -15.07 12.71 -11.16
CA GLY A 23 -13.82 13.44 -11.32
C GLY A 23 -13.73 14.86 -10.75
N GLN A 24 -13.32 14.96 -9.49
CA GLN A 24 -12.20 15.80 -9.04
C GLN A 24 -11.88 15.43 -7.59
N ILE A 25 -10.64 15.00 -7.32
CA ILE A 25 -10.15 14.88 -5.94
C ILE A 25 -9.87 16.29 -5.44
N LEU A 26 -10.88 16.92 -4.85
CA LEU A 26 -10.73 18.15 -4.08
C LEU A 26 -10.47 17.79 -2.61
N GLY A 27 -9.25 18.10 -2.15
CA GLY A 27 -9.00 18.51 -0.77
C GLY A 27 -8.59 17.44 0.26
N TRP A 28 -7.35 16.93 0.20
CA TRP A 28 -6.64 16.47 1.41
C TRP A 28 -6.04 17.63 2.23
N GLN A 29 -6.35 18.88 1.86
CA GLN A 29 -5.81 20.10 2.46
C GLN A 29 -6.84 20.93 3.25
N THR A 30 -8.15 20.63 3.17
CA THR A 30 -9.17 21.52 3.75
C THR A 30 -9.47 21.27 5.23
N ALA A 31 -9.04 20.15 5.82
CA ALA A 31 -9.35 19.86 7.23
C ALA A 31 -8.50 20.63 8.27
N ILE A 32 -7.58 21.51 7.86
CA ILE A 32 -6.70 22.26 8.79
C ILE A 32 -6.95 23.80 8.77
N GLN A 33 -7.86 24.33 7.94
CA GLN A 33 -8.06 25.79 7.88
C GLN A 33 -9.50 26.34 7.98
N GLU A 34 -10.52 25.50 8.13
CA GLU A 34 -11.93 25.95 8.25
C GLU A 34 -12.48 25.98 9.69
N GLN A 35 -11.63 26.16 10.71
CA GLN A 35 -12.10 26.38 12.09
C GLN A 35 -12.34 27.87 12.42
N ARG A 36 -12.53 28.72 11.41
CA ARG A 36 -12.90 30.15 11.55
C ARG A 36 -13.91 30.59 10.48
N ALA A 37 -15.17 30.23 10.68
CA ALA A 37 -16.36 31.04 10.39
C ALA A 37 -17.57 30.09 10.43
N GLY A 38 -18.61 30.48 11.15
CA GLY A 38 -19.78 29.65 11.38
C GLY A 38 -20.48 29.27 10.08
N ASP A 39 -20.71 27.97 9.90
CA ASP A 39 -22.04 27.43 9.64
C ASP A 39 -22.05 25.92 9.93
N SER A 40 -23.16 25.48 10.52
CA SER A 40 -23.26 24.23 11.26
C SER A 40 -23.69 23.07 10.36
N LEU A 41 -22.73 22.40 9.75
CA LEU A 41 -22.90 20.99 9.38
C LEU A 41 -22.07 20.17 10.36
N ILE A 42 -22.73 19.68 11.41
CA ILE A 42 -22.13 18.74 12.35
C ILE A 42 -21.89 17.43 11.59
N SER A 43 -20.76 17.35 10.89
CA SER A 43 -20.14 16.07 10.55
C SER A 43 -19.99 15.33 11.88
N GLN A 44 -20.70 14.21 12.05
CA GLN A 44 -20.59 13.33 13.22
C GLN A 44 -19.21 12.66 13.22
N THR A 45 -18.19 13.48 13.41
CA THR A 45 -16.80 13.06 13.36
C THR A 45 -16.47 12.44 14.71
N PRO A 46 -15.88 11.22 14.76
CA PRO A 46 -15.70 10.49 16.00
C PRO A 46 -14.97 11.35 17.06
N GLN A 47 -15.69 11.69 18.13
CA GLN A 47 -15.11 12.45 19.23
C GLN A 47 -14.45 11.50 20.22
N ARG A 48 -13.26 11.89 20.68
CA ARG A 48 -12.56 11.16 21.73
C ARG A 48 -13.39 11.19 23.02
N ILE A 49 -13.95 10.04 23.41
CA ILE A 49 -14.83 9.90 24.58
C ILE A 49 -14.12 10.33 25.88
N ASN A 50 -12.85 9.96 26.05
CA ASN A 50 -12.04 10.33 27.21
C ASN A 50 -10.80 11.12 26.81
N LYS A 51 -10.86 12.45 26.98
CA LYS A 51 -9.76 13.38 26.70
C LYS A 51 -8.55 13.18 27.63
N ASN A 52 -8.76 12.63 28.83
CA ASN A 52 -7.76 12.47 29.89
C ASN A 52 -7.04 11.12 29.86
N ASN A 53 -7.49 10.15 29.04
CA ASN A 53 -6.71 8.93 28.82
C ASN A 53 -5.40 9.32 28.09
N LEU A 54 -4.25 9.19 28.73
CA LEU A 54 -2.95 9.61 28.18
C LEU A 54 -2.43 8.73 27.03
N GLY A 55 -3.21 7.74 26.57
CA GLY A 55 -3.11 7.23 25.20
C GLY A 55 -2.51 5.83 25.07
N LEU A 56 -2.81 5.22 23.92
CA LEU A 56 -2.22 3.97 23.45
C LEU A 56 -0.69 4.01 23.63
N LYS A 57 -0.15 3.19 24.54
CA LYS A 57 1.30 2.96 24.60
C LYS A 57 1.66 1.96 23.53
N ILE A 58 2.19 2.47 22.42
CA ILE A 58 2.74 1.65 21.33
C ILE A 58 4.24 1.83 21.21
N SER A 59 4.92 0.75 20.86
CA SER A 59 6.37 0.74 20.58
C SER A 59 6.73 1.43 19.26
N ALA A 60 5.75 1.59 18.35
CA ALA A 60 5.95 2.26 17.07
C ALA A 60 6.47 3.69 17.28
N LYS A 61 7.44 4.08 16.45
CA LYS A 61 8.06 5.41 16.51
C LYS A 61 7.20 6.49 15.86
N SER A 62 6.51 6.15 14.77
CA SER A 62 5.46 6.96 14.16
C SER A 62 4.21 6.11 13.95
N ALA A 63 3.04 6.73 14.10
CA ALA A 63 1.75 6.07 13.91
C ALA A 63 0.64 7.08 13.63
N LEU A 64 -0.41 6.60 12.96
CA LEU A 64 -1.57 7.38 12.59
C LEU A 64 -2.82 6.50 12.64
N ILE A 65 -3.89 7.04 13.22
CA ILE A 65 -5.25 6.50 13.11
C ILE A 65 -6.08 7.62 12.48
N ILE A 66 -6.71 7.30 11.35
CA ILE A 66 -7.49 8.23 10.55
C ILE A 66 -8.86 7.63 10.28
N ASP A 67 -9.89 8.46 10.31
CA ASP A 67 -11.19 8.10 9.77
C ASP A 67 -11.12 8.13 8.24
N LYS A 68 -11.38 7.00 7.59
CA LYS A 68 -11.23 6.86 6.14
C LYS A 68 -12.15 7.80 5.36
N ASN A 69 -13.36 8.05 5.86
CA ASN A 69 -14.40 8.75 5.11
C ASN A 69 -14.21 10.26 5.17
N SER A 70 -13.97 10.80 6.37
CA SER A 70 -13.78 12.23 6.60
C SER A 70 -12.32 12.69 6.44
N GLY A 71 -11.36 11.76 6.52
CA GLY A 71 -9.95 12.09 6.58
C GLY A 71 -9.50 12.67 7.93
N GLN A 72 -10.37 12.70 8.95
CA GLN A 72 -10.03 13.23 10.27
C GLN A 72 -8.99 12.34 10.96
N ILE A 73 -7.91 12.97 11.44
CA ILE A 73 -6.93 12.30 12.30
C ILE A 73 -7.57 12.08 13.68
N LEU A 74 -7.79 10.82 14.02
CA LEU A 74 -8.37 10.40 15.31
C LEU A 74 -7.30 10.31 16.40
N TRP A 75 -6.08 9.90 16.01
CA TRP A 75 -4.92 9.84 16.88
C TRP A 75 -3.63 9.78 16.06
N SER A 76 -2.54 10.33 16.58
CA SER A 76 -1.24 10.26 15.91
C SER A 76 -0.06 10.29 16.89
N LYS A 77 1.09 9.80 16.41
CA LYS A 77 2.40 9.91 17.05
C LYS A 77 3.43 10.17 15.97
N ASN A 78 4.16 11.30 16.06
CA ASN A 78 5.14 11.75 15.07
C ASN A 78 4.70 11.52 13.60
N PRO A 79 3.49 11.99 13.20
CA PRO A 79 2.88 11.57 11.95
C PRO A 79 3.59 12.12 10.70
N ASP A 80 4.31 13.23 10.82
CA ASP A 80 5.07 13.89 9.75
C ASP A 80 6.57 13.52 9.73
N GLU A 81 7.03 12.68 10.66
CA GLU A 81 8.43 12.28 10.72
C GLU A 81 8.73 11.26 9.60
N LYS A 82 9.75 11.56 8.77
CA LYS A 82 10.19 10.65 7.70
C LYS A 82 10.83 9.40 8.29
N ARG A 83 10.39 8.25 7.80
CA ARG A 83 10.93 6.93 8.17
C ARG A 83 10.95 6.01 6.98
N SER A 84 11.83 5.01 7.03
CA SER A 84 11.78 3.92 6.07
C SER A 84 10.44 3.18 6.19
N ILE A 85 9.79 2.92 5.06
CA ILE A 85 8.49 2.25 5.01
C ILE A 85 8.56 0.78 4.61
N ALA A 86 9.77 0.27 4.36
CA ALA A 86 10.02 -1.11 3.96
C ALA A 86 9.04 -1.58 2.86
N SER A 87 8.52 -2.81 2.94
CA SER A 87 7.64 -3.41 1.93
C SER A 87 6.31 -2.69 1.66
N ILE A 88 5.91 -1.69 2.46
CA ILE A 88 4.76 -0.84 2.10
C ILE A 88 5.02 -0.13 0.76
N THR A 89 6.29 0.06 0.39
CA THR A 89 6.77 0.42 -0.96
C THR A 89 6.00 -0.26 -2.08
N LYS A 90 5.70 -1.56 -1.94
CA LYS A 90 5.11 -2.37 -3.01
C LYS A 90 3.71 -1.89 -3.43
N LEU A 91 3.02 -1.11 -2.60
CA LEU A 91 1.78 -0.44 -2.98
C LEU A 91 2.01 0.53 -4.15
N MET A 92 3.08 1.33 -4.10
CA MET A 92 3.44 2.21 -5.22
C MET A 92 3.93 1.40 -6.42
N THR A 93 4.74 0.36 -6.19
CA THR A 93 5.24 -0.52 -7.26
C THR A 93 4.10 -1.12 -8.08
N VAL A 94 3.08 -1.64 -7.40
CA VAL A 94 1.91 -2.21 -8.06
C VAL A 94 1.09 -1.13 -8.78
N LEU A 95 0.91 0.05 -8.20
CA LEU A 95 0.23 1.16 -8.88
C LEU A 95 0.93 1.54 -10.19
N VAL A 96 2.26 1.67 -10.17
CA VAL A 96 3.07 1.97 -11.36
C VAL A 96 2.99 0.84 -12.38
N PHE A 97 3.14 -0.42 -11.94
CA PHE A 97 3.01 -1.59 -12.81
C PHE A 97 1.64 -1.60 -13.51
N LEU A 98 0.53 -1.45 -12.78
CA LEU A 98 -0.81 -1.46 -13.37
C LEU A 98 -1.06 -0.26 -14.29
N SER A 99 -0.39 0.88 -14.05
CA SER A 99 -0.48 2.05 -14.95
C SER A 99 0.09 1.80 -16.35
N THR A 100 0.90 0.74 -16.52
CA THR A 100 1.38 0.29 -17.85
C THR A 100 0.35 -0.52 -18.63
N THR A 101 -0.86 -0.70 -18.08
CA THR A 101 -1.95 -1.51 -18.65
C THR A 101 -1.48 -2.91 -19.08
N PRO A 102 -0.83 -3.68 -18.18
CA PRO A 102 -0.30 -4.98 -18.52
C PRO A 102 -1.44 -5.99 -18.77
N ASP A 103 -1.23 -6.91 -19.71
CA ASP A 103 -2.05 -8.11 -19.78
C ASP A 103 -1.69 -9.02 -18.60
N LEU A 104 -2.58 -9.11 -17.60
CA LEU A 104 -2.34 -9.90 -16.40
C LEU A 104 -2.28 -11.42 -16.67
N LYS A 105 -2.79 -11.87 -17.83
CA LYS A 105 -2.67 -13.25 -18.29
C LYS A 105 -1.37 -13.52 -19.04
N LYS A 106 -0.56 -12.49 -19.32
CA LYS A 106 0.77 -12.68 -19.90
C LYS A 106 1.59 -13.61 -19.02
N GLU A 107 2.22 -14.57 -19.68
CA GLU A 107 3.12 -15.52 -19.02
C GLU A 107 4.51 -14.89 -18.83
N ILE A 108 5.13 -15.21 -17.71
CA ILE A 108 6.53 -14.86 -17.45
C ILE A 108 7.19 -16.00 -16.68
N ALA A 109 8.47 -16.25 -16.98
CA ALA A 109 9.29 -17.14 -16.19
C ALA A 109 10.06 -16.34 -15.14
N LEU A 110 10.19 -16.89 -13.93
CA LEU A 110 11.10 -16.35 -12.91
C LEU A 110 12.54 -16.64 -13.33
N THR A 111 13.40 -15.63 -13.24
CA THR A 111 14.80 -15.68 -13.69
C THR A 111 15.76 -15.38 -12.53
N ALA A 112 17.04 -15.65 -12.74
CA ALA A 112 18.07 -15.39 -11.72
C ALA A 112 18.14 -13.89 -11.34
N ASP A 113 17.85 -13.00 -12.28
CA ASP A 113 17.84 -11.54 -12.08
C ASP A 113 16.73 -11.08 -11.12
N ASP A 114 15.69 -11.91 -10.91
CA ASP A 114 14.60 -11.60 -9.99
C ASP A 114 14.92 -12.02 -8.54
N ILE A 115 16.03 -12.72 -8.31
CA ILE A 115 16.33 -13.32 -7.00
C ILE A 115 17.06 -12.31 -6.12
N THR A 116 16.44 -11.98 -4.98
CA THR A 116 17.02 -11.05 -4.01
C THR A 116 16.88 -11.55 -2.57
N SER A 117 17.58 -10.88 -1.67
CA SER A 117 17.54 -11.16 -0.24
C SER A 117 16.20 -10.74 0.39
N GLY A 118 15.93 -11.26 1.59
CA GLY A 118 14.74 -10.87 2.36
C GLY A 118 13.40 -11.42 1.84
N SER A 119 13.41 -12.29 0.82
CA SER A 119 12.24 -13.05 0.36
C SER A 119 12.52 -14.55 0.37
N LYS A 120 11.47 -15.34 0.62
CA LYS A 120 11.51 -16.79 0.34
C LYS A 120 11.18 -16.98 -1.13
N LEU A 121 11.80 -17.97 -1.75
CA LEU A 121 11.49 -18.34 -3.12
C LEU A 121 10.14 -19.09 -3.16
N ASN A 122 9.05 -18.36 -3.43
CA ASN A 122 7.71 -18.97 -3.52
C ASN A 122 7.43 -19.59 -4.90
N VAL A 123 8.16 -19.16 -5.94
CA VAL A 123 8.07 -19.67 -7.31
C VAL A 123 9.46 -20.07 -7.76
N PHE A 124 9.62 -21.21 -8.42
CA PHE A 124 10.95 -21.71 -8.78
C PHE A 124 11.53 -20.99 -10.00
N LEU A 125 12.86 -20.96 -10.08
CA LEU A 125 13.55 -20.48 -11.28
C LEU A 125 13.12 -21.27 -12.52
N GLY A 126 12.90 -20.55 -13.63
CA GLY A 126 12.41 -21.10 -14.89
C GLY A 126 10.91 -21.44 -14.91
N GLU A 127 10.23 -21.36 -13.77
CA GLU A 127 8.80 -21.66 -13.71
C GLU A 127 7.97 -20.55 -14.34
N LYS A 128 7.10 -20.93 -15.29
CA LYS A 128 6.19 -20.01 -15.98
C LYS A 128 4.91 -19.82 -15.16
N ILE A 129 4.55 -18.57 -14.93
CA ILE A 129 3.31 -18.16 -14.26
C ILE A 129 2.71 -16.91 -14.90
N HIS A 130 1.43 -16.63 -14.64
CA HIS A 130 0.78 -15.39 -15.07
C HIS A 130 1.21 -14.20 -14.20
N LEU A 131 1.23 -12.99 -14.78
CA LEU A 131 1.50 -11.74 -14.05
C LEU A 131 0.51 -11.52 -12.89
N GLU A 132 -0.74 -11.98 -13.03
CA GLU A 132 -1.72 -11.97 -11.94
C GLU A 132 -1.21 -12.69 -10.68
N ASN A 133 -0.55 -13.84 -10.84
CA ASN A 133 -0.03 -14.62 -9.71
C ASN A 133 1.12 -13.87 -9.02
N LEU A 134 2.00 -13.24 -9.80
CA LEU A 134 3.08 -12.40 -9.26
C LEU A 134 2.52 -11.20 -8.48
N LEU A 135 1.46 -10.58 -8.99
CA LEU A 135 0.78 -9.46 -8.34
C LEU A 135 0.20 -9.85 -6.97
N ASN A 136 -0.44 -11.01 -6.89
CA ASN A 136 -0.93 -11.55 -5.64
C ASN A 136 0.22 -11.88 -4.67
N LEU A 137 1.28 -12.54 -5.14
CA LEU A 137 2.46 -12.84 -4.31
C LEU A 137 3.11 -11.57 -3.72
N ALA A 138 3.23 -10.51 -4.53
CA ALA A 138 3.80 -9.23 -4.14
C ALA A 138 3.03 -8.56 -2.99
N LEU A 139 1.70 -8.66 -2.95
CA LEU A 139 0.87 -7.98 -1.95
C LEU A 139 0.40 -8.87 -0.79
N VAL A 140 0.18 -10.17 -1.03
CA VAL A 140 -0.25 -11.11 0.02
C VAL A 140 0.93 -11.49 0.90
N ASN A 141 2.01 -12.00 0.30
CA ASN A 141 3.17 -12.48 1.04
C ASN A 141 4.35 -11.50 1.07
N SER A 142 4.20 -10.32 0.46
CA SER A 142 5.28 -9.33 0.33
C SER A 142 6.51 -9.90 -0.41
N ASP A 143 6.31 -10.76 -1.40
CA ASP A 143 7.40 -11.44 -2.10
C ASP A 143 8.23 -10.45 -2.94
N ASN A 144 9.52 -10.29 -2.61
CA ASN A 144 10.42 -9.40 -3.34
C ASN A 144 10.72 -9.94 -4.74
N ASN A 145 10.91 -11.25 -4.89
CA ASN A 145 11.30 -11.85 -6.17
C ASN A 145 10.15 -11.73 -7.17
N ALA A 146 8.91 -11.96 -6.69
CA ALA A 146 7.74 -11.76 -7.51
C ALA A 146 7.57 -10.29 -7.94
N THR A 147 7.90 -9.35 -7.04
CA THR A 147 7.84 -7.92 -7.32
C THR A 147 8.88 -7.49 -8.36
N LEU A 148 10.12 -7.99 -8.27
CA LEU A 148 11.14 -7.71 -9.28
C LEU A 148 10.77 -8.28 -10.65
N ALA A 149 10.16 -9.47 -10.69
CA ALA A 149 9.65 -10.04 -11.94
C ALA A 149 8.52 -9.18 -12.56
N LEU A 150 7.64 -8.58 -11.75
CA LEU A 150 6.64 -7.60 -12.23
C LEU A 150 7.30 -6.36 -12.84
N VAL A 151 8.33 -5.82 -12.17
CA VAL A 151 9.09 -4.67 -12.65
C VAL A 151 9.75 -5.00 -13.99
N ARG A 152 10.46 -6.14 -14.08
CA ARG A 152 11.11 -6.62 -15.30
C ARG A 152 10.10 -6.85 -16.44
N ALA A 153 8.89 -7.34 -16.13
CA ALA A 153 7.84 -7.55 -17.12
C ALA A 153 7.39 -6.27 -17.84
N THR A 154 7.63 -5.09 -17.25
CA THR A 154 7.34 -3.79 -17.87
C THR A 154 8.34 -3.39 -18.96
N GLY A 155 9.51 -4.03 -19.00
CA GLY A 155 10.62 -3.66 -19.89
C GLY A 155 11.41 -2.42 -19.45
N PHE A 156 11.05 -1.78 -18.33
CA PHE A 156 11.84 -0.70 -17.76
C PHE A 156 13.05 -1.24 -17.00
N SER A 157 14.15 -0.48 -17.04
CA SER A 157 15.22 -0.63 -16.04
C SER A 157 14.69 -0.28 -14.65
N GLU A 158 15.37 -0.79 -13.61
CA GLU A 158 15.01 -0.45 -12.23
C GLU A 158 15.04 1.06 -11.97
N GLN A 159 16.03 1.77 -12.52
CA GLN A 159 16.16 3.23 -12.39
C GLN A 159 14.97 3.97 -13.01
N GLU A 160 14.54 3.57 -14.22
CA GLU A 160 13.36 4.14 -14.87
C GLU A 160 12.09 3.83 -14.09
N PHE A 161 11.98 2.63 -13.54
CA PHE A 161 10.83 2.24 -12.73
C PHE A 161 10.75 3.05 -11.44
N VAL A 162 11.86 3.21 -10.71
CA VAL A 162 11.97 4.05 -9.51
C VAL A 162 11.66 5.51 -9.83
N LYS A 163 12.11 6.02 -10.99
CA LYS A 163 11.73 7.35 -11.45
C LYS A 163 10.21 7.47 -11.60
N LYS A 164 9.55 6.49 -12.22
CA LYS A 164 8.07 6.46 -12.36
C LYS A 164 7.36 6.38 -11.00
N MET A 165 7.90 5.65 -10.03
CA MET A 165 7.36 5.62 -8.66
C MET A 165 7.40 7.01 -8.00
N ASN A 166 8.53 7.73 -8.14
CA ASN A 166 8.67 9.07 -7.59
C ASN A 166 7.82 10.11 -8.35
N ASP A 167 7.69 9.98 -9.68
CA ASP A 167 6.79 10.81 -10.48
C ASP A 167 5.33 10.58 -10.07
N ALA A 168 4.93 9.33 -9.83
CA ALA A 168 3.60 8.98 -9.31
C ALA A 168 3.37 9.52 -7.89
N ALA A 169 4.38 9.49 -7.02
CA ALA A 169 4.31 10.10 -5.68
C ALA A 169 4.01 11.61 -5.76
N LYS A 170 4.77 12.34 -6.57
CA LYS A 170 4.58 13.78 -6.81
C LYS A 170 3.19 14.08 -7.39
N LYS A 171 2.78 13.33 -8.41
CA LYS A 171 1.45 13.48 -9.04
C LYS A 171 0.29 13.31 -8.06
N ASN A 172 0.49 12.53 -7.00
CA ASN A 172 -0.51 12.27 -5.97
C ASN A 172 -0.26 13.05 -4.67
N ASN A 173 0.53 14.13 -4.71
CA ASN A 173 0.82 15.01 -3.58
C ASN A 173 1.43 14.28 -2.36
N LEU A 174 2.25 13.24 -2.62
CA LEU A 174 3.05 12.54 -1.61
C LEU A 174 4.45 13.16 -1.55
N ASN A 175 4.52 14.43 -1.16
CA ASN A 175 5.72 15.27 -1.26
C ASN A 175 6.83 14.92 -0.27
N GLN A 176 6.50 14.20 0.80
CA GLN A 176 7.46 13.70 1.80
C GLN A 176 7.84 12.23 1.57
N THR A 177 7.36 11.63 0.47
CA THR A 177 7.60 10.24 0.09
C THR A 177 8.62 10.15 -1.03
N PHE A 178 9.60 9.27 -0.86
CA PHE A 178 10.64 9.01 -1.85
C PHE A 178 10.96 7.52 -1.93
N PHE A 179 11.15 7.02 -3.13
CA PHE A 179 11.50 5.63 -3.41
C PHE A 179 12.90 5.55 -4.02
N SER A 180 13.71 4.63 -3.52
CA SER A 180 15.06 4.28 -4.00
C SER A 180 15.09 2.90 -4.67
N ASP A 181 14.13 2.02 -4.37
CA ASP A 181 13.96 0.72 -5.03
C ASP A 181 12.45 0.34 -5.09
N PRO A 182 12.05 -0.69 -5.86
CA PRO A 182 10.66 -1.11 -5.99
C PRO A 182 10.16 -2.13 -4.95
N ILE A 183 11.00 -2.59 -4.03
CA ILE A 183 10.69 -3.70 -3.11
C ILE A 183 10.70 -3.34 -1.62
N GLY A 184 11.28 -2.20 -1.25
CA GLY A 184 11.39 -1.74 0.12
C GLY A 184 12.61 -2.23 0.89
N LEU A 185 13.71 -2.64 0.24
CA LEU A 185 14.93 -3.08 0.94
C LEU A 185 15.86 -1.90 1.27
N ALA A 186 15.91 -0.91 0.40
CA ALA A 186 16.71 0.29 0.55
C ALA A 186 16.15 1.17 1.67
N ASN A 187 17.05 1.63 2.53
CA ASN A 187 16.71 2.59 3.59
C ASN A 187 16.19 3.92 3.02
N GLY A 188 16.48 4.23 1.75
CA GLY A 188 16.00 5.42 1.06
C GLY A 188 14.53 5.37 0.64
N ASN A 189 13.83 4.24 0.80
CA ASN A 189 12.38 4.17 0.64
C ASN A 189 11.71 4.76 1.89
N VAL A 190 11.42 6.07 1.86
CA VAL A 190 10.95 6.83 3.01
C VAL A 190 9.59 7.47 2.75
N SER A 191 8.81 7.63 3.81
CA SER A 191 7.56 8.39 3.83
C SER A 191 7.26 8.85 5.27
N THR A 192 6.14 9.53 5.45
CA THR A 192 5.56 9.86 6.76
C THR A 192 4.36 8.97 7.04
N ALA A 193 3.87 8.93 8.28
CA ALA A 193 2.68 8.12 8.60
C ALA A 193 1.44 8.63 7.84
N ILE A 194 1.33 9.95 7.65
CA ILE A 194 0.25 10.59 6.88
C ILE A 194 0.30 10.18 5.41
N GLU A 195 1.45 10.32 4.76
CA GLU A 195 1.56 9.99 3.34
C GLU A 195 1.52 8.49 3.08
N THR A 196 1.97 7.67 4.04
CA THR A 196 1.79 6.22 3.98
C THR A 196 0.30 5.84 4.01
N ALA A 197 -0.50 6.48 4.86
CA ALA A 197 -1.95 6.25 4.89
C ALA A 197 -2.62 6.70 3.57
N ARG A 198 -2.18 7.82 3.00
CA ARG A 198 -2.64 8.29 1.68
C ARG A 198 -2.24 7.34 0.56
N LEU A 199 -1.02 6.78 0.59
CA LEU A 199 -0.57 5.78 -0.37
C LEU A 199 -1.44 4.52 -0.31
N LEU A 200 -1.77 4.04 0.90
CA LEU A 200 -2.69 2.92 1.06
C LEU A 200 -4.09 3.25 0.54
N ALA A 201 -4.61 4.44 0.83
CA ALA A 201 -5.91 4.87 0.32
C ALA A 201 -5.91 4.93 -1.22
N LEU A 202 -4.87 5.51 -1.82
CA LEU A 202 -4.66 5.57 -3.27
C LEU A 202 -4.63 4.16 -3.89
N ALA A 203 -3.83 3.26 -3.30
CA ALA A 203 -3.73 1.88 -3.75
C ALA A 203 -5.08 1.14 -3.63
N SER A 204 -5.80 1.36 -2.54
CA SER A 204 -7.10 0.72 -2.25
C SER A 204 -8.26 1.25 -3.09
N ASN A 205 -8.08 2.36 -3.82
CA ASN A 205 -9.07 2.84 -4.80
C ASN A 205 -9.06 1.98 -6.07
N ASN A 206 -8.00 1.22 -6.32
CA ASN A 206 -7.99 0.21 -7.37
C ASN A 206 -8.65 -1.08 -6.85
N GLU A 207 -9.77 -1.49 -7.44
CA GLU A 207 -10.55 -2.65 -6.97
C GLU A 207 -9.77 -3.97 -7.04
N LEU A 208 -8.82 -4.13 -7.97
CA LEU A 208 -7.95 -5.31 -8.00
C LEU A 208 -7.01 -5.32 -6.80
N ILE A 209 -6.28 -4.22 -6.55
CA ILE A 209 -5.38 -4.10 -5.39
C ILE A 209 -6.15 -4.34 -4.09
N LYS A 210 -7.30 -3.69 -3.92
CA LYS A 210 -8.16 -3.83 -2.74
C LYS A 210 -8.59 -5.27 -2.50
N LYS A 211 -8.97 -6.01 -3.54
CA LYS A 211 -9.31 -7.43 -3.44
C LYS A 211 -8.12 -8.26 -2.99
N ILE A 212 -6.94 -8.03 -3.56
CA ILE A 212 -5.72 -8.76 -3.20
C ILE A 212 -5.33 -8.49 -1.73
N LEU A 213 -5.35 -7.22 -1.30
CA LEU A 213 -5.02 -6.84 0.08
C LEU A 213 -5.95 -7.44 1.14
N ALA A 214 -7.16 -7.86 0.76
CA ALA A 214 -8.14 -8.48 1.66
C ALA A 214 -7.98 -10.01 1.78
N GLN A 215 -7.09 -10.64 1.02
CA GLN A 215 -6.91 -12.08 1.03
C GLN A 215 -6.12 -12.56 2.26
N LYS A 216 -6.67 -13.55 2.98
CA LYS A 216 -5.95 -14.25 4.07
C LYS A 216 -4.90 -15.23 3.54
N ASN A 217 -5.21 -15.89 2.42
CA ASN A 217 -4.36 -16.85 1.74
C ASN A 217 -4.54 -16.69 0.23
N TYR A 218 -3.51 -17.04 -0.53
CA TYR A 218 -3.57 -17.09 -1.98
C TYR A 218 -2.95 -18.39 -2.47
N SER A 219 -3.63 -19.07 -3.38
CA SER A 219 -3.17 -20.33 -3.99
C SER A 219 -3.39 -20.28 -5.48
N PHE A 220 -2.46 -20.87 -6.23
CA PHE A 220 -2.55 -20.98 -7.68
C PHE A 220 -1.77 -22.20 -8.16
N THR A 221 -2.07 -22.62 -9.39
CA THR A 221 -1.28 -23.64 -10.10
C THR A 221 -0.51 -22.95 -11.21
N SER A 222 0.80 -23.18 -11.30
CA SER A 222 1.62 -22.66 -12.38
C SER A 222 1.32 -23.34 -13.71
N LEU A 223 1.87 -22.81 -14.80
CA LEU A 223 1.68 -23.37 -16.15
C LEU A 223 2.33 -24.76 -16.31
N SER A 224 3.24 -25.13 -15.42
CA SER A 224 3.82 -26.48 -15.35
C SER A 224 3.00 -27.47 -14.51
N GLY A 225 1.85 -27.05 -13.99
CA GLY A 225 0.97 -27.90 -13.16
C GLY A 225 1.36 -27.97 -11.68
N ARG A 226 2.34 -27.16 -11.23
CA ARG A 226 2.75 -27.14 -9.82
C ARG A 226 1.83 -26.24 -8.99
N ALA A 227 1.33 -26.77 -7.89
CA ALA A 227 0.53 -26.01 -6.94
C ALA A 227 1.41 -25.16 -6.00
N HIS A 228 0.97 -23.92 -5.75
CA HIS A 228 1.60 -22.95 -4.88
C HIS A 228 0.57 -22.39 -3.90
N SER A 229 1.00 -22.05 -2.69
CA SER A 229 0.16 -21.39 -1.70
C SER A 229 0.97 -20.51 -0.77
N VAL A 230 0.46 -19.32 -0.49
CA VAL A 230 1.04 -18.38 0.46
C VAL A 230 -0.01 -17.84 1.41
N LYS A 231 0.44 -17.50 2.63
CA LYS A 231 -0.39 -16.81 3.63
C LYS A 231 -0.10 -15.32 3.63
N SER A 232 -1.11 -14.54 3.95
CA SER A 232 -0.96 -13.09 4.12
C SER A 232 0.01 -12.78 5.25
N THR A 233 0.90 -11.82 5.02
CA THR A 233 1.75 -11.25 6.06
C THR A 233 0.98 -10.27 6.96
N ASN A 234 -0.24 -9.90 6.59
CA ASN A 234 -1.11 -9.05 7.39
C ASN A 234 -1.86 -9.87 8.45
N SER A 235 -1.36 -9.85 9.69
CA SER A 235 -1.96 -10.57 10.81
C SER A 235 -3.34 -10.04 11.23
N LEU A 236 -3.75 -8.84 10.78
CA LEU A 236 -5.07 -8.28 11.10
C LEU A 236 -6.22 -8.96 10.35
N LEU A 237 -5.90 -9.75 9.32
CA LEU A 237 -6.90 -10.50 8.57
C LEU A 237 -7.24 -11.85 9.22
N ASN A 238 -6.49 -12.31 10.23
CA ASN A 238 -6.66 -13.65 10.80
C ASN A 238 -7.64 -13.68 11.95
#